data_AF-A0A6A6TF50-F1
#
_entry.id   AF-A0A6A6TF50-F1
#
_cell.length_a   1.000
_cell.length_b   1.000
_cell.length_c   1.000
_cell.angle_alpha   90.00
_cell.angle_beta   90.00
_cell.angle_gamma   90.00
#
_symmetry.space_group_name_H-M   'P 1'
#
loop_
_entity.id
_entity.type
_entity.pdbx_description
1 polymer ?
#
loop_
_entity_poly.entity_id
_entity_poly.type
_entity_poly.pdbx_seq_one_letter_code
_entity_poly.pdbx_strand_id
1 'polypeptide(L)'
;MTQSDLSQLRFLLRSCAAQLVHPLTIPEIFLHMIVVHLNERIRVPGENDFYMEERRTGLARVKLDSPNKQKSIWTWNFQDFQNSMAVANKFLPTLAYLQRRFAYATQLTQRLLSVLEELKNVEFVRPEMKAKVDFGALERRERLLNRMGILENYSHQTECMLQRTENTITVLSTTLNQIDSRNQAEVAKGNLHIAHAVRTDSIPMRTIAYVTLIVLPGAFVAAIFGMNFFLFDPDKKSVIVADTFWQYWAVTVPLTIFVLIIWNIWVRFERNKPMIVIEDEESLTVGRSSKAQHTYVE
;
A
#
# COMPACT_ATOMS: atom_id res chain seq x y z
N MET A 1 7.88 -32.32 18.54
CA MET A 1 6.84 -33.00 19.34
C MET A 1 6.76 -32.32 20.69
N THR A 2 5.60 -31.77 21.01
CA THR A 2 5.28 -31.20 22.32
C THR A 2 4.96 -32.30 23.33
N GLN A 3 4.95 -32.00 24.64
CA GLN A 3 4.53 -32.98 25.66
C GLN A 3 3.08 -33.47 25.44
N SER A 4 2.22 -32.63 24.87
CA SER A 4 0.86 -32.99 24.48
C SER A 4 0.83 -34.01 23.33
N ASP A 5 1.77 -33.93 22.38
CA ASP A 5 1.83 -34.91 21.28
C ASP A 5 2.26 -36.28 21.79
N LEU A 6 3.17 -36.32 22.78
CA LEU A 6 3.62 -37.55 23.41
C LEU A 6 2.52 -38.23 24.24
N SER A 7 1.70 -37.45 24.96
CA SER A 7 0.55 -38.01 25.68
C SER A 7 -0.52 -38.53 24.72
N GLN A 8 -0.80 -37.81 23.63
CA GLN A 8 -1.72 -38.24 22.58
C GLN A 8 -1.25 -39.53 21.89
N LEU A 9 0.04 -39.62 21.56
CA LEU A 9 0.64 -40.84 20.99
C LEU A 9 0.46 -42.03 21.94
N ARG A 10 0.76 -41.87 23.23
CA ARG A 10 0.57 -42.93 24.25
C ARG A 10 -0.88 -43.36 24.36
N PHE A 11 -1.82 -42.41 24.31
CA PHE A 11 -3.25 -42.69 24.31
C PHE A 11 -3.65 -43.51 23.08
N LEU A 12 -3.27 -43.08 21.88
CA LEU A 12 -3.58 -43.77 20.63
C LEU A 12 -2.97 -45.18 20.57
N LEU A 13 -1.74 -45.35 21.04
CA LEU A 13 -1.09 -46.67 21.11
C LEU A 13 -1.83 -47.63 22.06
N ARG A 14 -2.35 -47.13 23.18
CA ARG A 14 -3.16 -47.93 24.11
C ARG A 14 -4.52 -48.30 23.49
N SER A 15 -5.17 -47.34 22.84
CA SER A 15 -6.47 -47.54 22.17
C SER A 15 -6.37 -48.52 20.99
N CYS A 16 -5.25 -48.53 20.27
CA CYS A 16 -5.00 -49.41 19.13
C CYS A 16 -4.25 -50.70 19.50
N ALA A 17 -4.12 -51.04 20.79
CA ALA A 17 -3.28 -52.16 21.24
C ALA A 17 -3.61 -53.49 20.55
N ALA A 18 -4.89 -53.78 20.33
CA ALA A 18 -5.36 -54.99 19.63
C ALA A 18 -4.97 -55.02 18.13
N GLN A 19 -4.74 -53.86 17.52
CA GLN A 19 -4.45 -53.72 16.08
C GLN A 19 -2.97 -53.47 15.80
N LEU A 20 -2.11 -53.37 16.82
CA LEU A 20 -0.66 -53.15 16.68
C LEU A 20 0.06 -54.27 15.91
N VAL A 21 -0.58 -55.43 15.78
CA VAL A 21 -0.06 -56.58 15.02
C VAL A 21 0.08 -56.25 13.53
N HIS A 22 -0.74 -55.34 13.00
CA HIS A 22 -0.70 -54.97 11.59
C HIS A 22 0.42 -53.92 11.32
N PRO A 23 1.27 -54.12 10.30
CA PRO A 23 2.44 -53.26 10.05
C PRO A 23 2.08 -51.79 9.76
N LEU A 24 0.89 -51.53 9.21
CA LEU A 24 0.41 -50.17 8.90
C LEU A 24 -0.22 -49.41 10.09
N THR A 25 -0.39 -50.03 11.25
CA THR A 25 -1.07 -49.37 12.38
C THR A 25 -0.28 -48.18 12.91
N ILE A 26 1.05 -48.30 13.02
CA ILE A 26 1.91 -47.18 13.46
C ILE A 26 1.90 -46.02 12.44
N PRO A 27 2.12 -46.25 11.13
CA PRO A 27 1.97 -45.21 10.12
C PRO A 27 0.58 -44.54 10.11
N GLU A 28 -0.49 -45.30 10.32
CA GLU A 28 -1.86 -44.77 10.39
C GLU A 28 -2.05 -43.84 11.59
N ILE A 29 -1.46 -44.17 12.75
CA ILE A 29 -1.45 -43.32 13.95
C ILE A 29 -0.70 -42.01 13.67
N PHE A 30 0.49 -42.08 13.06
CA PHE A 30 1.24 -40.86 12.72
C PHE A 30 0.50 -40.00 11.70
N LEU A 31 -0.10 -40.61 10.67
CA LEU A 31 -0.94 -39.89 9.73
C LEU A 31 -2.08 -39.17 10.46
N HIS A 32 -2.80 -39.85 11.36
CA HIS A 32 -3.86 -39.24 12.15
C HIS A 32 -3.36 -38.04 12.98
N MET A 33 -2.23 -38.19 13.68
CA MET A 33 -1.64 -37.10 14.46
C MET A 33 -1.25 -35.90 13.59
N ILE A 34 -0.70 -36.15 12.39
CA ILE A 34 -0.37 -35.09 11.43
C ILE A 34 -1.64 -34.36 10.99
N VAL A 35 -2.69 -35.10 10.58
CA VAL A 35 -3.95 -34.48 10.13
C VAL A 35 -4.58 -33.63 11.24
N VAL A 36 -4.67 -34.17 12.46
CA VAL A 36 -5.22 -33.46 13.63
C VAL A 36 -4.40 -32.22 13.94
N HIS A 37 -3.08 -32.31 13.96
CA HIS A 37 -2.21 -31.17 14.21
C HIS A 37 -2.39 -30.06 13.16
N LEU A 38 -2.36 -30.41 11.88
CA LEU A 38 -2.53 -29.45 10.78
C LEU A 38 -3.90 -28.77 10.82
N ASN A 39 -4.95 -29.55 11.05
CA ASN A 39 -6.32 -29.05 11.03
C ASN A 39 -6.67 -28.25 12.30
N GLU A 40 -6.59 -28.89 13.47
CA GLU A 40 -7.13 -28.33 14.71
C GLU A 40 -6.23 -27.28 15.35
N ARG A 41 -4.90 -27.41 15.19
CA ARG A 41 -3.96 -26.48 15.86
C ARG A 41 -3.51 -25.32 14.99
N ILE A 42 -3.56 -25.47 13.67
CA ILE A 42 -3.03 -24.47 12.74
C ILE A 42 -4.15 -23.91 11.86
N ARG A 43 -4.82 -24.76 11.07
CA ARG A 43 -5.81 -24.31 10.09
C ARG A 43 -7.01 -23.64 10.74
N VAL A 44 -7.74 -24.34 11.62
CA VAL A 44 -8.98 -23.82 12.22
C VAL A 44 -8.74 -22.50 12.99
N PRO A 45 -7.73 -22.40 13.88
CA PRO A 45 -7.45 -21.14 14.57
C PRO A 45 -7.02 -20.03 13.60
N GLY A 46 -6.13 -20.33 12.64
CA GLY A 46 -5.65 -19.33 11.68
C GLY A 46 -6.75 -18.78 10.78
N GLU A 47 -7.63 -19.65 10.28
CA GLU A 47 -8.82 -19.24 9.50
C GLU A 47 -9.77 -18.40 10.36
N ASN A 48 -10.00 -18.78 11.62
CA ASN A 48 -10.87 -18.02 12.51
C ASN A 48 -10.33 -16.61 12.79
N ASP A 49 -9.03 -16.50 13.07
CA ASP A 49 -8.38 -15.19 13.28
C ASP A 49 -8.49 -14.31 12.02
N PHE A 50 -8.27 -14.89 10.84
CA PHE A 50 -8.44 -14.19 9.57
C PHE A 50 -9.89 -13.75 9.35
N TYR A 51 -10.88 -14.61 9.64
CA TYR A 51 -12.30 -14.24 9.51
C TYR A 51 -12.72 -13.12 10.46
N MET A 52 -12.15 -13.07 11.66
CA MET A 52 -12.40 -11.96 12.58
C MET A 52 -11.85 -10.65 12.02
N GLU A 53 -10.65 -10.70 11.42
CA GLU A 53 -10.04 -9.53 10.77
C GLU A 53 -10.81 -9.09 9.53
N GLU A 54 -11.24 -10.01 8.67
CA GLU A 54 -12.05 -9.70 7.49
C GLU A 54 -13.44 -9.15 7.86
N ARG A 55 -14.00 -9.57 8.99
CA ARG A 55 -15.22 -8.94 9.54
C ARG A 55 -14.93 -7.52 10.04
N ARG A 56 -13.76 -7.28 10.64
CA ARG A 56 -13.34 -5.95 11.09
C ARG A 56 -13.24 -4.96 9.93
N THR A 57 -12.72 -5.40 8.78
CA THR A 57 -12.67 -4.57 7.56
C THR A 57 -14.07 -4.22 7.03
N GLY A 58 -15.07 -5.07 7.29
CA GLY A 58 -16.40 -4.93 6.71
C GLY A 58 -16.46 -5.36 5.24
N LEU A 59 -15.41 -6.05 4.74
CA LEU A 59 -15.41 -6.71 3.43
C LEU A 59 -16.19 -8.03 3.46
N ALA A 60 -16.37 -8.64 4.64
CA ALA A 60 -17.12 -9.87 4.80
C ALA A 60 -18.63 -9.69 4.52
N ARG A 61 -19.21 -10.65 3.78
CA ARG A 61 -20.66 -10.70 3.49
C ARG A 61 -21.52 -10.88 4.75
N VAL A 62 -20.99 -11.57 5.76
CA VAL A 62 -21.71 -11.87 7.01
C VAL A 62 -21.55 -10.69 7.96
N LYS A 63 -22.61 -9.88 8.04
CA LYS A 63 -22.74 -8.82 9.05
C LYS A 63 -23.27 -9.46 10.33
N LEU A 64 -22.49 -9.40 11.40
CA LEU A 64 -23.01 -9.67 12.74
C LEU A 64 -23.76 -8.41 13.19
N ASP A 65 -24.95 -8.61 13.76
CA ASP A 65 -25.73 -7.56 14.41
C ASP A 65 -24.98 -7.14 15.68
N SER A 66 -23.97 -6.30 15.51
CA SER A 66 -23.19 -5.73 16.60
C SER A 66 -23.75 -4.34 16.93
N PRO A 67 -24.02 -4.03 18.21
CA PRO A 67 -24.53 -2.72 18.60
C PRO A 67 -23.55 -1.57 18.31
N ASN A 68 -22.26 -1.88 18.09
CA ASN A 68 -21.28 -0.94 17.58
C ASN A 68 -21.16 -1.09 16.06
N LYS A 69 -21.63 -0.07 15.32
CA LYS A 69 -21.38 0.10 13.88
C LYS A 69 -19.88 -0.13 13.59
N GLN A 70 -19.55 -1.27 12.99
CA GLN A 70 -18.19 -1.51 12.48
C GLN A 70 -17.81 -0.38 11.53
N LYS A 71 -16.69 0.29 11.82
CA LYS A 71 -16.13 1.32 10.95
C LYS A 71 -15.77 0.68 9.62
N SER A 72 -16.42 1.13 8.55
CA SER A 72 -16.06 0.71 7.19
C SER A 72 -14.62 1.11 6.89
N ILE A 73 -13.92 0.33 6.06
CA ILE A 73 -12.57 0.64 5.56
C ILE A 73 -12.40 2.10 5.10
N TRP A 74 -13.46 2.74 4.62
CA TRP A 74 -13.43 4.14 4.16
C TRP A 74 -13.23 5.17 5.28
N THR A 75 -13.37 4.75 6.54
CA THR A 75 -13.23 5.61 7.73
C THR A 75 -12.01 5.24 8.58
N TRP A 76 -11.17 4.35 8.07
CA TRP A 76 -9.98 3.88 8.75
C TRP A 76 -8.85 4.90 8.69
N ASN A 77 -8.01 4.90 9.74
CA ASN A 77 -6.75 5.63 9.71
C ASN A 77 -5.65 4.76 9.05
N PHE A 78 -4.50 5.36 8.78
CA PHE A 78 -3.37 4.66 8.16
C PHE A 78 -2.89 3.45 9.00
N GLN A 79 -2.91 3.55 10.33
CA GLN A 79 -2.49 2.46 11.21
C GLN A 79 -3.43 1.25 11.12
N ASP A 80 -4.73 1.47 10.96
CA ASP A 80 -5.72 0.40 10.79
C ASP A 80 -5.45 -0.41 9.52
N PHE A 81 -5.11 0.27 8.41
CA PHE A 81 -4.69 -0.36 7.16
C PHE A 81 -3.39 -1.15 7.33
N GLN A 82 -2.37 -0.55 7.96
CA GLN A 82 -1.09 -1.25 8.22
C GLN A 82 -1.29 -2.50 9.07
N ASN A 83 -2.07 -2.41 10.14
CA ASN A 83 -2.35 -3.53 11.04
C ASN A 83 -3.08 -4.65 10.29
N SER A 84 -4.12 -4.31 9.53
CA SER A 84 -4.90 -5.29 8.76
C SER A 84 -4.05 -5.98 7.68
N MET A 85 -3.24 -5.18 6.97
CA MET A 85 -2.32 -5.69 5.96
C MET A 85 -1.22 -6.56 6.57
N ALA A 86 -0.71 -6.23 7.76
CA ALA A 86 0.26 -7.05 8.48
C ALA A 86 -0.33 -8.41 8.89
N VAL A 87 -1.58 -8.42 9.39
CA VAL A 87 -2.28 -9.67 9.75
C VAL A 87 -2.48 -10.57 8.51
N ALA A 88 -2.97 -10.01 7.41
CA ALA A 88 -3.17 -10.76 6.16
C ALA A 88 -1.85 -11.32 5.61
N ASN A 89 -0.78 -10.50 5.57
CA ASN A 89 0.54 -10.93 5.11
C ASN A 89 1.18 -11.98 6.03
N LYS A 90 0.93 -11.93 7.35
CA LYS A 90 1.39 -12.95 8.29
C LYS A 90 0.67 -14.28 8.09
N PHE A 91 -0.56 -14.26 7.58
CA PHE A 91 -1.33 -15.48 7.34
C PHE A 91 -0.91 -16.22 6.06
N LEU A 92 -0.51 -15.50 5.01
CA LEU A 92 -0.02 -16.08 3.74
C LEU A 92 1.01 -17.24 3.90
N PRO A 93 2.12 -17.08 4.63
CA PRO A 93 3.09 -18.16 4.79
C PRO A 93 2.51 -19.36 5.56
N THR A 94 1.53 -19.13 6.43
CA THR A 94 0.83 -20.21 7.14
C THR A 94 -0.03 -21.01 6.18
N LEU A 95 -0.73 -20.36 5.25
CA LEU A 95 -1.51 -21.02 4.20
C LEU A 95 -0.62 -21.82 3.24
N ALA A 96 0.50 -21.25 2.81
CA ALA A 96 1.47 -21.96 1.97
C ALA A 96 2.04 -23.21 2.68
N TYR A 97 2.35 -23.09 3.99
CA TYR A 97 2.76 -24.22 4.82
C TYR A 97 1.67 -25.30 4.88
N LEU A 98 0.43 -24.92 5.16
CA LEU A 98 -0.71 -25.84 5.24
C LEU A 98 -0.94 -26.57 3.91
N GLN A 99 -0.94 -25.86 2.78
CA GLN A 99 -1.13 -26.43 1.45
C GLN A 99 -0.10 -27.52 1.16
N ARG A 100 1.19 -27.22 1.39
CA ARG A 100 2.28 -28.20 1.23
C ARG A 100 2.11 -29.41 2.15
N ARG A 101 1.68 -29.19 3.40
CA ARG A 101 1.55 -30.25 4.41
C ARG A 101 0.33 -31.13 4.17
N PHE A 102 -0.79 -30.59 3.72
CA PHE A 102 -1.94 -31.38 3.31
C PHE A 102 -1.63 -32.20 2.06
N ALA A 103 -0.95 -31.62 1.06
CA ALA A 103 -0.50 -32.38 -0.12
C ALA A 103 0.40 -33.56 0.28
N TYR A 104 1.35 -33.35 1.20
CA TYR A 104 2.17 -34.43 1.76
C TYR A 104 1.32 -35.50 2.48
N ALA A 105 0.36 -35.11 3.31
CA ALA A 105 -0.51 -36.05 4.02
C ALA A 105 -1.39 -36.86 3.05
N THR A 106 -1.85 -36.25 1.96
CA THR A 106 -2.59 -36.94 0.88
C THR A 106 -1.70 -37.98 0.21
N GLN A 107 -0.47 -37.61 -0.18
CA GLN A 107 0.50 -38.55 -0.78
C GLN A 107 0.85 -39.70 0.19
N LEU A 108 1.03 -39.41 1.47
CA LEU A 108 1.27 -40.44 2.48
C LEU A 108 0.07 -41.39 2.58
N THR A 109 -1.16 -40.87 2.58
CA THR A 109 -2.38 -41.68 2.60
C THR A 109 -2.49 -42.57 1.37
N GLN A 110 -2.19 -42.04 0.18
CA GLN A 110 -2.16 -42.79 -1.07
C GLN A 110 -1.09 -43.90 -1.05
N ARG A 111 0.11 -43.62 -0.51
CA ARG A 111 1.14 -44.65 -0.33
C ARG A 111 0.70 -45.74 0.66
N LEU A 112 0.03 -45.38 1.75
CA LEU A 112 -0.50 -46.38 2.69
C LEU A 112 -1.58 -47.25 2.06
N LEU A 113 -2.43 -46.68 1.19
CA LEU A 113 -3.39 -47.44 0.40
C LEU A 113 -2.70 -48.39 -0.58
N SER A 114 -1.67 -47.93 -1.30
CA SER A 114 -0.94 -48.80 -2.24
C SER A 114 -0.23 -49.94 -1.51
N VAL A 115 0.40 -49.66 -0.35
CA VAL A 115 1.05 -50.70 0.47
C VAL A 115 0.03 -51.71 1.00
N LEU A 116 -1.17 -51.25 1.38
CA LEU A 116 -2.24 -52.17 1.79
C LEU A 116 -2.67 -53.10 0.64
N GLU A 117 -2.72 -52.60 -0.59
CA GLU A 117 -2.98 -53.42 -1.78
C GLU A 117 -1.82 -54.36 -2.11
N GLU A 118 -0.57 -53.90 -2.00
CA GLU A 118 0.64 -54.72 -2.16
C GLU A 118 0.62 -55.88 -1.15
N LEU A 119 0.33 -55.61 0.13
CA LEU A 119 0.30 -56.61 1.21
C LEU A 119 -0.73 -57.73 0.98
N LYS A 120 -1.82 -57.45 0.25
CA LYS A 120 -2.82 -58.47 -0.13
C LYS A 120 -2.23 -59.53 -1.08
N ASN A 121 -1.29 -59.13 -1.93
CA ASN A 121 -0.71 -59.96 -2.98
C ASN A 121 0.59 -60.66 -2.53
N VAL A 122 1.09 -60.38 -1.32
CA VAL A 122 2.30 -60.99 -0.79
C VAL A 122 2.01 -62.41 -0.28
N GLU A 123 2.81 -63.37 -0.75
CA GLU A 123 2.84 -64.71 -0.16
C GLU A 123 3.70 -64.71 1.10
N PHE A 124 3.06 -64.79 2.25
CA PHE A 124 3.76 -64.87 3.54
C PHE A 124 4.26 -66.28 3.80
N VAL A 125 5.54 -66.39 4.20
CA VAL A 125 6.17 -67.66 4.63
C VAL A 125 5.38 -68.36 5.74
N ARG A 126 4.68 -67.60 6.59
CA ARG A 126 3.83 -68.11 7.67
C ARG A 126 2.36 -67.79 7.39
N PRO A 127 1.46 -68.78 7.26
CA PRO A 127 0.04 -68.56 7.00
C PRO A 127 -0.67 -67.70 8.07
N GLU A 128 -0.25 -67.82 9.32
CA GLU A 128 -0.78 -67.02 10.44
C GLU A 128 -0.55 -65.51 10.27
N MET A 129 0.54 -65.12 9.60
CA MET A 129 0.83 -63.71 9.32
C MET A 129 -0.13 -63.15 8.28
N LYS A 130 -0.51 -63.96 7.28
CA LYS A 130 -1.51 -63.57 6.27
C LYS A 130 -2.87 -63.30 6.93
N ALA A 131 -3.33 -64.21 7.80
CA ALA A 131 -4.58 -64.02 8.54
C ALA A 131 -4.56 -62.75 9.43
N LYS A 132 -3.41 -62.43 10.05
CA LYS A 132 -3.22 -61.21 10.85
C LYS A 132 -3.19 -59.93 10.02
N VAL A 133 -2.70 -59.99 8.78
CA VAL A 133 -2.67 -58.86 7.84
C VAL A 133 -4.04 -58.63 7.22
N ASP A 134 -4.75 -59.70 6.86
CA ASP A 134 -6.10 -59.64 6.30
C ASP A 134 -7.12 -59.16 7.34
N PHE A 135 -6.87 -59.44 8.63
CA PHE A 135 -7.71 -58.99 9.74
C PHE A 135 -7.82 -57.45 9.80
N GLY A 136 -9.02 -56.93 9.53
CA GLY A 136 -9.31 -55.50 9.53
C GLY A 136 -8.76 -54.71 8.34
N ALA A 137 -8.32 -55.39 7.27
CA ALA A 137 -7.80 -54.75 6.06
C ALA A 137 -8.87 -53.92 5.32
N LEU A 138 -10.12 -54.41 5.23
CA LEU A 138 -11.24 -53.70 4.61
C LEU A 138 -11.58 -52.40 5.34
N GLU A 139 -11.79 -52.47 6.66
CA GLU A 139 -12.06 -51.28 7.48
C GLU A 139 -10.93 -50.25 7.40
N ARG A 140 -9.67 -50.72 7.35
CA ARG A 140 -8.50 -49.84 7.20
C ARG A 140 -8.50 -49.16 5.82
N ARG A 141 -8.82 -49.88 4.77
CA ARG A 141 -8.97 -49.32 3.42
C ARG A 141 -10.02 -48.21 3.43
N GLU A 142 -11.20 -48.46 3.99
CA GLU A 142 -12.28 -47.46 4.09
C GLU A 142 -11.85 -46.24 4.90
N ARG A 143 -11.19 -46.42 6.06
CA ARG A 143 -10.67 -45.30 6.85
C ARG A 143 -9.65 -44.45 6.09
N LEU A 144 -8.74 -45.09 5.35
CA LEU A 144 -7.73 -44.38 4.55
C LEU A 144 -8.38 -43.62 3.37
N LEU A 145 -9.35 -44.23 2.69
CA LEU A 145 -10.11 -43.56 1.62
C LEU A 145 -10.89 -42.35 2.15
N ASN A 146 -11.60 -42.50 3.27
CA ASN A 146 -12.31 -41.38 3.91
C ASN A 146 -11.34 -40.27 4.32
N ARG A 147 -10.16 -40.63 4.85
CA ARG A 147 -9.14 -39.65 5.21
C ARG A 147 -8.56 -38.92 4.00
N MET A 148 -8.38 -39.62 2.88
CA MET A 148 -7.92 -39.03 1.63
C MET A 148 -8.90 -37.95 1.15
N GLY A 149 -10.20 -38.25 1.09
CA GLY A 149 -11.21 -37.26 0.70
C GLY A 149 -11.26 -36.05 1.64
N ILE A 150 -11.10 -36.25 2.95
CA ILE A 150 -11.02 -35.13 3.92
C ILE A 150 -9.77 -34.26 3.65
N LEU A 151 -8.62 -34.88 3.37
CA LEU A 151 -7.38 -34.16 3.10
C LEU A 151 -7.42 -33.37 1.80
N GLU A 152 -8.05 -33.91 0.75
CA GLU A 152 -8.33 -33.20 -0.49
C GLU A 152 -9.21 -31.97 -0.24
N ASN A 153 -10.28 -32.12 0.56
CA ASN A 153 -11.11 -31.00 0.97
C ASN A 153 -10.32 -29.94 1.76
N TYR A 154 -9.45 -30.33 2.68
CA TYR A 154 -8.60 -29.39 3.42
C TYR A 154 -7.59 -28.66 2.54
N SER A 155 -7.01 -29.37 1.56
CA SER A 155 -6.12 -28.76 0.57
C SER A 155 -6.86 -27.70 -0.24
N HIS A 156 -8.05 -28.04 -0.76
CA HIS A 156 -8.86 -27.11 -1.53
C HIS A 156 -9.33 -25.90 -0.68
N GLN A 157 -9.75 -26.13 0.57
CA GLN A 157 -10.12 -25.03 1.47
C GLN A 157 -8.96 -24.08 1.74
N THR A 158 -7.73 -24.62 1.90
CA THR A 158 -6.54 -23.80 2.09
C THR A 158 -6.24 -22.94 0.85
N GLU A 159 -6.44 -23.49 -0.35
CA GLU A 159 -6.29 -22.76 -1.62
C GLU A 159 -7.32 -21.63 -1.76
N CYS A 160 -8.60 -21.90 -1.48
CA CYS A 160 -9.63 -20.85 -1.46
C CYS A 160 -9.30 -19.76 -0.44
N MET A 161 -8.73 -20.13 0.72
CA MET A 161 -8.32 -19.18 1.74
C MET A 161 -7.14 -18.31 1.30
N LEU A 162 -6.20 -18.89 0.54
CA LEU A 162 -5.08 -18.15 -0.04
C LEU A 162 -5.60 -17.07 -0.99
N GLN A 163 -6.45 -17.45 -1.95
CA GLN A 163 -7.08 -16.52 -2.88
C GLN A 163 -7.87 -15.41 -2.16
N ARG A 164 -8.59 -15.77 -1.10
CA ARG A 164 -9.35 -14.80 -0.29
C ARG A 164 -8.44 -13.82 0.44
N THR A 165 -7.31 -14.28 0.95
CA THR A 165 -6.30 -13.45 1.62
C THR A 165 -5.65 -12.49 0.62
N GLU A 166 -5.25 -12.97 -0.55
CA GLU A 166 -4.68 -12.16 -1.64
C GLU A 166 -5.66 -11.08 -2.13
N ASN A 167 -6.93 -11.45 -2.30
CA ASN A 167 -7.98 -10.50 -2.65
C ASN A 167 -8.16 -9.42 -1.57
N THR A 168 -8.11 -9.81 -0.29
CA THR A 168 -8.21 -8.85 0.82
C THR A 168 -7.04 -7.86 0.81
N ILE A 169 -5.81 -8.35 0.61
CA ILE A 169 -4.62 -7.50 0.49
C ILE A 169 -4.76 -6.53 -0.69
N THR A 170 -5.24 -7.02 -1.82
CA THR A 170 -5.46 -6.20 -3.02
C THR A 170 -6.50 -5.10 -2.77
N VAL A 171 -7.62 -5.43 -2.13
CA VAL A 171 -8.64 -4.45 -1.77
C VAL A 171 -8.10 -3.42 -0.77
N LEU A 172 -7.36 -3.85 0.25
CA LEU A 172 -6.74 -2.93 1.23
C LEU A 172 -5.74 -1.98 0.56
N SER A 173 -4.90 -2.49 -0.34
CA SER A 173 -3.92 -1.68 -1.07
C SER A 173 -4.59 -0.68 -2.03
N THR A 174 -5.56 -1.14 -2.81
CA THR A 174 -6.28 -0.27 -3.76
C THR A 174 -7.09 0.82 -3.06
N THR A 175 -7.72 0.50 -1.93
CA THR A 175 -8.47 1.48 -1.13
C THR A 175 -7.55 2.49 -0.47
N LEU A 176 -6.39 2.07 0.05
CA LEU A 176 -5.36 2.98 0.56
C LEU A 176 -4.88 3.95 -0.54
N ASN A 177 -4.55 3.44 -1.72
CA ASN A 177 -4.13 4.26 -2.86
C ASN A 177 -5.22 5.26 -3.31
N GLN A 178 -6.49 4.86 -3.24
CA GLN A 178 -7.61 5.76 -3.54
C GLN A 178 -7.78 6.88 -2.51
N ILE A 179 -7.60 6.58 -1.22
CA ILE A 179 -7.63 7.58 -0.15
C ILE A 179 -6.47 8.57 -0.34
N ASP A 180 -5.27 8.06 -0.60
CA ASP A 180 -4.11 8.91 -0.84
C ASP A 180 -4.28 9.80 -2.08
N SER A 181 -4.80 9.25 -3.18
CA SER A 181 -5.12 10.01 -4.40
C SER A 181 -6.14 11.13 -4.13
N ARG A 182 -7.14 10.88 -3.27
CA ARG A 182 -8.11 11.92 -2.86
C ARG A 182 -7.44 13.02 -2.04
N ASN A 183 -6.60 12.66 -1.08
CA ASN A 183 -5.85 13.61 -0.26
C ASN A 183 -4.92 14.47 -1.14
N GLN A 184 -4.20 13.86 -2.09
CA GLN A 184 -3.36 14.58 -3.05
C GLN A 184 -4.18 15.56 -3.90
N ALA A 185 -5.37 15.16 -4.35
CA ALA A 185 -6.26 16.06 -5.09
C ALA A 185 -6.74 17.25 -4.24
N GLU A 186 -6.99 17.05 -2.94
CA GLU A 186 -7.33 18.15 -2.01
C GLU A 186 -6.15 19.09 -1.78
N VAL A 187 -4.95 18.56 -1.56
CA VAL A 187 -3.71 19.36 -1.45
C VAL A 187 -3.47 20.16 -2.73
N ALA A 188 -3.66 19.56 -3.91
CA ALA A 188 -3.53 20.26 -5.18
C ALA A 188 -4.52 21.44 -5.30
N LYS A 189 -5.78 21.26 -4.86
CA LYS A 189 -6.74 22.37 -4.79
C LYS A 189 -6.30 23.46 -3.81
N GLY A 190 -5.74 23.08 -2.66
CA GLY A 190 -5.14 24.02 -1.70
C GLY A 190 -4.01 24.84 -2.32
N ASN A 191 -3.09 24.18 -3.01
CA ASN A 191 -1.99 24.83 -3.72
C ASN A 191 -2.47 25.77 -4.82
N LEU A 192 -3.55 25.43 -5.54
CA LEU A 192 -4.18 26.33 -6.51
C LEU A 192 -4.76 27.58 -5.84
N HIS A 193 -5.40 27.45 -4.69
CA HIS A 193 -5.90 28.59 -3.92
C HIS A 193 -4.75 29.47 -3.42
N ILE A 194 -3.67 28.87 -2.92
CA ILE A 194 -2.46 29.58 -2.51
C ILE A 194 -1.84 30.32 -3.71
N ALA A 195 -1.68 29.66 -4.85
CA ALA A 195 -1.13 30.27 -6.06
C ALA A 195 -1.99 31.44 -6.55
N HIS A 196 -3.33 31.32 -6.47
CA HIS A 196 -4.24 32.41 -6.78
C HIS A 196 -4.11 33.56 -5.79
N ALA A 197 -4.05 33.27 -4.48
CA ALA A 197 -3.87 34.27 -3.43
C ALA A 197 -2.54 35.03 -3.59
N VAL A 198 -1.43 34.33 -3.85
CA VAL A 198 -0.12 34.93 -4.14
C VAL A 198 -0.18 35.79 -5.40
N ARG A 199 -0.87 35.34 -6.45
CA ARG A 199 -1.07 36.14 -7.66
C ARG A 199 -1.82 37.44 -7.36
N THR A 200 -2.89 37.39 -6.57
CA THR A 200 -3.65 38.59 -6.20
C THR A 200 -2.87 39.51 -5.27
N ASP A 201 -2.10 38.97 -4.33
CA ASP A 201 -1.25 39.72 -3.41
C ASP A 201 -0.10 40.43 -4.15
N SER A 202 0.34 39.89 -5.28
CA SER A 202 1.32 40.55 -6.15
C SER A 202 0.78 41.78 -6.89
N ILE A 203 -0.53 42.03 -6.91
CA ILE A 203 -1.13 43.18 -7.65
C ILE A 203 -0.72 44.51 -6.99
N PRO A 204 -0.95 44.75 -5.69
CA PRO A 204 -0.44 45.95 -5.00
C PRO A 204 1.07 46.14 -5.18
N MET A 205 1.86 45.07 -5.09
CA MET A 205 3.31 45.13 -5.26
C MET A 205 3.70 45.63 -6.65
N ARG A 206 3.02 45.14 -7.70
CA ARG A 206 3.20 45.65 -9.07
C ARG A 206 2.78 47.10 -9.20
N THR A 207 1.68 47.51 -8.56
CA THR A 207 1.20 48.90 -8.60
C THR A 207 2.22 49.86 -7.99
N ILE A 208 2.81 49.53 -6.83
CA ILE A 208 3.86 50.35 -6.21
C ILE A 208 5.06 50.47 -7.14
N ALA A 209 5.50 49.36 -7.74
CA ALA A 209 6.60 49.37 -8.72
C ALA A 209 6.28 50.30 -9.91
N TYR A 210 5.07 50.24 -10.47
CA TYR A 210 4.65 51.15 -11.54
C TYR A 210 4.68 52.62 -11.12
N VAL A 211 4.19 52.95 -9.92
CA VAL A 211 4.23 54.31 -9.39
C VAL A 211 5.68 54.80 -9.26
N THR A 212 6.59 53.97 -8.74
CA THR A 212 8.01 54.34 -8.63
C THR A 212 8.67 54.55 -9.99
N LEU A 213 8.36 53.73 -11.01
CA LEU A 213 8.89 53.87 -12.37
C LEU A 213 8.45 55.18 -13.05
N ILE A 214 7.27 55.71 -12.69
CA ILE A 214 6.77 57.00 -13.19
C ILE A 214 7.43 58.19 -12.48
N VAL A 215 7.66 58.08 -11.16
CA VAL A 215 8.18 59.19 -10.35
C VAL A 215 9.70 59.35 -10.50
N LEU A 216 10.44 58.25 -10.64
CA LEU A 216 11.91 58.25 -10.67
C LEU A 216 12.52 59.15 -11.77
N PRO A 217 12.05 59.12 -13.04
CA PRO A 217 12.59 59.98 -14.10
C PRO A 217 12.32 61.47 -13.84
N GLY A 218 11.14 61.81 -13.32
CA GLY A 218 10.78 63.19 -12.97
C GLY A 218 11.64 63.73 -11.83
N ALA A 219 11.87 62.94 -10.79
CA ALA A 219 12.76 63.31 -9.69
C ALA A 219 14.22 63.49 -10.14
N PHE A 220 14.72 62.59 -11.00
CA PHE A 220 16.07 62.67 -11.57
C PHE A 220 16.26 63.95 -12.40
N VAL A 221 15.31 64.23 -13.29
CA VAL A 221 15.33 65.44 -14.12
C VAL A 221 15.21 66.70 -13.25
N ALA A 222 14.30 66.70 -12.27
CA ALA A 222 14.16 67.82 -11.33
C ALA A 222 15.42 68.09 -10.49
N ALA A 223 16.16 67.05 -10.11
CA ALA A 223 17.44 67.19 -9.41
C ALA A 223 18.53 67.81 -10.31
N ILE A 224 18.60 67.42 -11.59
CA ILE A 224 19.54 67.99 -12.56
C ILE A 224 19.24 69.47 -12.82
N PHE A 225 17.97 69.82 -13.01
CA PHE A 225 17.58 71.20 -13.27
C PHE A 225 17.50 72.09 -12.02
N GLY A 226 17.60 71.49 -10.82
CA GLY A 226 17.89 72.16 -9.56
C GLY A 226 17.01 73.38 -9.26
N MET A 227 15.73 73.17 -8.93
CA MET A 227 14.79 74.10 -8.25
C MET A 227 14.66 75.57 -8.72
N ASN A 228 15.40 76.07 -9.70
CA ASN A 228 15.44 77.49 -10.08
C ASN A 228 14.31 77.91 -11.05
N PHE A 229 13.33 77.05 -11.31
CA PHE A 229 12.22 77.38 -12.21
C PHE A 229 11.19 78.34 -11.59
N PHE A 230 11.15 78.44 -10.26
CA PHE A 230 10.18 79.27 -9.53
C PHE A 230 10.92 80.30 -8.67
N LEU A 231 10.88 81.55 -9.09
CA LEU A 231 11.38 82.69 -8.34
C LEU A 231 10.19 83.43 -7.71
N PHE A 232 10.17 83.53 -6.38
CA PHE A 232 9.20 84.36 -5.67
C PHE A 232 9.70 85.80 -5.63
N ASP A 233 8.99 86.70 -6.30
CA ASP A 233 9.28 88.13 -6.28
C ASP A 233 8.53 88.78 -5.10
N PRO A 234 9.24 89.20 -4.03
CA PRO A 234 8.61 89.77 -2.83
C PRO A 234 7.93 91.12 -3.10
N ASP A 235 8.30 91.83 -4.16
CA ASP A 235 7.75 93.16 -4.47
C ASP A 235 6.42 93.09 -5.24
N LYS A 236 6.19 92.02 -6.00
CA LYS A 236 4.99 91.86 -6.85
C LYS A 236 3.95 90.88 -6.31
N LYS A 237 4.24 90.19 -5.20
CA LYS A 237 3.42 89.07 -4.68
C LYS A 237 3.06 88.05 -5.77
N SER A 238 3.93 87.84 -6.76
CA SER A 238 3.69 86.92 -7.87
C SER A 238 4.85 85.93 -8.02
N VAL A 239 4.49 84.71 -8.41
CA VAL A 239 5.46 83.66 -8.73
C VAL A 239 5.88 83.84 -10.18
N ILE A 240 7.17 84.09 -10.42
CA ILE A 240 7.73 84.17 -11.77
C ILE A 240 8.20 82.77 -12.15
N VAL A 241 7.57 82.22 -13.19
CA VAL A 241 7.93 80.92 -13.78
C VAL A 241 8.99 81.16 -14.86
N ALA A 242 10.10 80.44 -14.81
CA ALA A 242 11.16 80.56 -15.81
C ALA A 242 10.73 79.99 -17.18
N ASP A 243 11.14 80.65 -18.26
CA ASP A 243 10.76 80.33 -19.65
C ASP A 243 11.24 78.92 -20.10
N THR A 244 12.26 78.39 -19.42
CA THR A 244 12.80 77.03 -19.62
C THR A 244 11.94 75.92 -19.00
N PHE A 245 10.84 76.24 -18.31
CA PHE A 245 9.94 75.27 -17.68
C PHE A 245 9.38 74.22 -18.67
N TRP A 246 9.21 74.59 -19.95
CA TRP A 246 8.79 73.64 -21.00
C TRP A 246 9.82 72.53 -21.25
N GLN A 247 11.11 72.80 -21.07
CA GLN A 247 12.20 71.83 -21.30
C GLN A 247 12.15 70.67 -20.30
N TYR A 248 11.67 70.91 -19.08
CA TYR A 248 11.43 69.86 -18.09
C TYR A 248 10.45 68.81 -18.61
N TRP A 249 9.31 69.24 -19.16
CA TRP A 249 8.31 68.32 -19.74
C TRP A 249 8.80 67.65 -21.02
N ALA A 250 9.54 68.38 -21.85
CA ALA A 250 10.11 67.85 -23.09
C ALA A 250 11.11 66.71 -22.86
N VAL A 251 11.83 66.69 -21.72
CA VAL A 251 12.79 65.63 -21.38
C VAL A 251 12.15 64.54 -20.52
N THR A 252 11.33 64.91 -19.53
CA THR A 252 10.76 63.97 -18.57
C THR A 252 9.77 63.00 -19.21
N VAL A 253 8.89 63.49 -20.08
CA VAL A 253 7.84 62.64 -20.68
C VAL A 253 8.42 61.53 -21.57
N PRO A 254 9.34 61.81 -22.52
CA PRO A 254 9.98 60.75 -23.31
C PRO A 254 10.78 59.77 -22.47
N LEU A 255 11.47 60.24 -21.42
CA LEU A 255 12.26 59.40 -20.54
C LEU A 255 11.37 58.43 -19.73
N THR A 256 10.24 58.90 -19.20
CA THR A 256 9.27 58.05 -18.52
C THR A 256 8.66 57.01 -19.46
N ILE A 257 8.32 57.41 -20.69
CA ILE A 257 7.82 56.46 -21.72
C ILE A 257 8.88 55.39 -22.01
N PHE A 258 10.14 55.79 -22.18
CA PHE A 258 11.24 54.87 -22.46
C PHE A 258 11.44 53.83 -21.34
N VAL A 259 11.44 54.27 -20.08
CA VAL A 259 11.57 53.39 -18.91
C VAL A 259 10.39 52.40 -18.81
N LEU A 260 9.17 52.88 -19.04
CA LEU A 260 7.98 52.02 -19.04
C LEU A 260 8.00 50.99 -20.17
N ILE A 261 8.45 51.36 -21.38
CA ILE A 261 8.58 50.45 -22.51
C ILE A 261 9.59 49.35 -22.19
N ILE A 262 10.77 49.69 -21.68
CA ILE A 262 11.80 48.71 -21.29
C ILE A 262 11.26 47.73 -20.25
N TRP A 263 10.59 48.24 -19.21
CA TRP A 263 9.99 47.40 -18.17
C TRP A 263 8.92 46.46 -18.73
N ASN A 264 8.02 46.96 -19.57
CA ASN A 264 6.95 46.15 -20.16
C ASN A 264 7.50 45.04 -21.06
N ILE A 265 8.54 45.35 -21.84
CA ILE A 265 9.27 44.39 -22.65
C ILE A 265 9.91 43.33 -21.74
N TRP A 266 10.62 43.74 -20.69
CA TRP A 266 11.26 42.82 -19.75
C TRP A 266 10.26 41.88 -19.06
N VAL A 267 9.16 42.41 -18.52
CA VAL A 267 8.09 41.61 -17.91
C VAL A 267 7.44 40.65 -18.91
N ARG A 268 7.25 41.06 -20.16
CA ARG A 268 6.71 40.21 -21.21
C ARG A 268 7.65 39.07 -21.58
N PHE A 269 8.96 39.34 -21.65
CA PHE A 269 9.97 38.31 -21.86
C PHE A 269 10.06 37.33 -20.69
N GLU A 270 10.05 37.83 -19.45
CA GLU A 270 10.13 36.99 -18.25
C GLU A 270 8.92 36.06 -18.13
N ARG A 271 7.72 36.53 -18.50
CA ARG A 271 6.50 35.72 -18.55
C ARG A 271 6.55 34.59 -19.60
N ASN A 272 7.39 34.74 -20.62
CA ASN A 272 7.49 33.80 -21.74
C ASN A 272 8.68 32.84 -21.61
N LYS A 273 9.50 32.93 -20.55
CA LYS A 273 10.54 31.92 -20.30
C LYS A 273 9.84 30.60 -19.94
N PRO A 274 10.09 29.49 -20.68
CA PRO A 274 9.61 28.19 -20.26
C PRO A 274 10.27 27.86 -18.92
N MET A 275 9.49 27.40 -17.93
CA MET A 275 10.07 26.90 -16.69
C MET A 275 11.04 25.78 -17.04
N ILE A 276 12.33 26.02 -16.81
CA ILE A 276 13.32 24.95 -16.73
C ILE A 276 12.99 24.25 -15.42
N VAL A 277 12.31 23.11 -15.51
CA VAL A 277 12.18 22.19 -14.37
C VAL A 277 13.61 21.75 -14.05
N ILE A 278 14.17 22.29 -12.98
CA ILE A 278 15.35 21.71 -12.37
C ILE A 278 14.83 20.40 -11.77
N GLU A 279 15.04 19.29 -12.47
CA GLU A 279 14.94 17.97 -11.83
C GLU A 279 15.97 17.98 -10.71
N ASP A 280 15.51 18.08 -9.46
CA ASP A 280 16.35 17.81 -8.31
C ASP A 280 16.95 16.41 -8.50
N GLU A 281 18.28 16.33 -8.61
CA GLU A 281 19.06 15.09 -8.74
C GLU A 281 18.75 14.07 -7.62
N GLU A 282 18.08 14.50 -6.55
CA GLU A 282 17.62 13.64 -5.47
C GLU A 282 16.54 12.63 -5.93
N SER A 283 15.69 13.01 -6.89
CA SER A 283 14.67 12.12 -7.47
C SER A 283 15.26 11.03 -8.39
N LEU A 284 16.45 11.26 -8.95
CA LEU A 284 17.17 10.29 -9.78
C LEU A 284 17.84 9.19 -8.95
N THR A 285 18.19 9.43 -7.69
CA THR A 285 18.77 8.38 -6.82
C THR A 285 17.74 7.35 -6.38
N VAL A 286 16.50 7.79 -6.08
CA VAL A 286 15.38 6.90 -5.72
C VAL A 286 14.91 6.09 -6.95
N GLY A 287 14.88 6.71 -8.14
CA GLY A 287 14.54 6.04 -9.38
C GLY A 287 15.58 5.02 -9.88
N ARG A 288 16.89 5.26 -9.63
CA ARG A 288 17.95 4.31 -10.00
C ARG A 288 18.01 3.09 -9.07
N SER A 289 17.69 3.26 -7.78
CA SER A 289 17.58 2.13 -6.85
C SER A 289 16.40 1.21 -7.20
N SER A 290 15.27 1.75 -7.65
CA SER A 290 14.10 0.95 -8.04
C SER A 290 14.30 0.19 -9.36
N LYS A 291 15.12 0.71 -10.29
CA LYS A 291 15.43 0.01 -11.56
C LYS A 291 16.54 -1.03 -11.45
N ALA A 292 17.46 -0.91 -10.49
CA ALA A 292 18.49 -1.92 -10.27
C ALA A 292 17.95 -3.23 -9.65
N GLN A 293 16.81 -3.20 -8.95
CA GLN A 293 16.18 -4.41 -8.40
C GLN A 293 15.33 -5.20 -9.41
N HIS A 294 14.91 -4.58 -10.51
CA HIS A 294 14.10 -5.25 -11.54
C HIS A 294 14.92 -5.92 -12.66
N THR A 295 16.26 -5.82 -12.65
CA THR A 295 17.13 -6.48 -13.66
C THR A 295 17.76 -7.79 -13.16
N TYR A 296 17.39 -8.27 -11.97
CA TYR A 296 17.87 -9.56 -11.42
C TYR A 296 16.76 -10.57 -11.14
N VAL A 297 15.64 -10.49 -11.87
CA VAL A 297 14.62 -11.56 -11.88
C VAL A 297 14.10 -11.71 -13.31
N GLU A 298 14.96 -12.23 -14.18
CA GLU A 298 14.58 -13.15 -15.26
C GLU A 298 15.11 -14.53 -14.90
#